data_AF-A0A6G1BMM5-F1
#
_entry.id   AF-A0A6G1BMM5-F1
#
_cell.length_a   1.000
_cell.length_b   1.000
_cell.length_c   1.000
_cell.angle_alpha   90.00
_cell.angle_beta   90.00
_cell.angle_gamma   90.00
#
_symmetry.space_group_name_H-M   'P 1'
#
loop_
_entity.id
_entity.type
_entity.pdbx_description
1 polymer ?
#
loop_
_entity_poly.entity_id
_entity_poly.type
_entity_poly.pdbx_seq_one_letter_code
_entity_poly.pdbx_strand_id
1 'polypeptide(L)'
;MQGDGEALFLDGVGEVAVAVGDDGLSFQPLHQEVSSSCWTSIRMQPKLDSKLKFSDVYAVELLDVGTVCGPWNTRAVVHGKRNTEMNRFVLHAITRSRKRPSPLVPCEYIFGHKDLKTCKTWVEHMNACINKEQDRPKNLMVFVHPLCGKGRGCKNWETVAPLFERAKVKTKVIVTERAGHAYDTLASLSDKDLKKYDGVVAVGGDGLFNEILNGLLSTRHTNYYPPTPEGFRYFGSNMKVQEHRNNGLGNSMPTGDDVNVIFPGNSNTPDDYEPLLSTAQSTILDISSSNSSDEPCNGDQVPLVSFPNNWFRLGIIPSGSTDAIVLSTTGERDPVTSALLIILGRRISLDIAQVARWKSSPSAEVLPTVRYAASFAGYGFYGEVIRESEKYRWMGPARYDFSGTMVFLKHRSYEAKVAFLENGNTHSPTALVENVANGVQTLQYHQNRPCRTICRTNCSICKGTSTSEQNSEDENSDSSRTPCENPKWVWSKGRFLSVGAAVISCRNERAPDGLVADAHLSDGFLHLLLIRDCPLPFYLWHLTQFTKKGSDPLSFKFVEHHKVSFSFLIFLPFTFM
;
A
#
# COMPACT_ATOMS: atom_id res chain seq x y z
N MET A 1 -0.92 1.37 -45.67
CA MET A 1 0.19 2.26 -46.08
C MET A 1 1.21 2.23 -44.96
N GLN A 2 2.31 1.52 -45.18
CA GLN A 2 3.37 1.27 -44.22
C GLN A 2 4.33 2.46 -44.36
N GLY A 3 4.32 3.39 -43.40
CA GLY A 3 5.00 4.68 -43.52
C GLY A 3 6.51 4.52 -43.60
N ASP A 4 7.13 5.18 -44.58
CA ASP A 4 8.58 5.40 -44.64
C ASP A 4 9.01 6.04 -43.31
N GLY A 5 9.89 5.36 -42.56
CA GLY A 5 10.42 5.88 -41.30
C GLY A 5 11.20 7.16 -41.52
N GLU A 6 11.03 8.15 -40.64
CA GLU A 6 11.77 9.42 -40.73
C GLU A 6 13.20 9.22 -40.20
N ALA A 7 14.18 9.74 -40.92
CA ALA A 7 15.59 9.61 -40.55
C ALA A 7 15.95 10.64 -39.45
N LEU A 8 16.35 10.15 -38.29
CA LEU A 8 16.85 10.95 -37.16
C LEU A 8 18.26 10.50 -36.78
N PHE A 9 19.02 11.36 -36.11
CA PHE A 9 20.32 10.98 -35.54
C PHE A 9 20.14 10.64 -34.06
N LEU A 10 20.57 9.46 -33.62
CA LEU A 10 20.48 9.03 -32.22
C LEU A 10 21.86 9.01 -31.56
N ASP A 11 21.99 9.66 -30.41
CA ASP A 11 23.25 9.76 -29.66
C ASP A 11 23.81 8.37 -29.30
N GLY A 12 25.09 8.17 -29.61
CA GLY A 12 25.81 6.91 -29.45
C GLY A 12 25.52 5.85 -30.52
N VAL A 13 24.57 6.07 -31.45
CA VAL A 13 24.18 5.08 -32.48
C VAL A 13 24.42 5.61 -33.89
N GLY A 14 24.16 6.89 -34.16
CA GLY A 14 24.22 7.47 -35.50
C GLY A 14 22.85 7.60 -36.15
N GLU A 15 22.80 7.56 -37.49
CA GLU A 15 21.56 7.74 -38.25
C GLU A 15 20.63 6.53 -38.14
N VAL A 16 19.39 6.76 -37.74
CA VAL A 16 18.36 5.75 -37.50
C VAL A 16 17.07 6.13 -38.21
N ALA A 17 16.43 5.15 -38.85
CA ALA A 17 15.04 5.29 -39.28
C ALA A 17 14.13 5.06 -38.07
N VAL A 18 13.31 6.05 -37.72
CA VAL A 18 12.40 5.99 -36.58
C VAL A 18 10.97 5.82 -37.09
N ALA A 19 10.29 4.79 -36.59
CA ALA A 19 8.89 4.53 -36.86
C ALA A 19 8.09 4.56 -35.55
N VAL A 20 6.98 5.29 -35.58
CA VAL A 20 6.01 5.36 -34.49
C VAL A 20 4.97 4.26 -34.68
N GLY A 21 4.90 3.33 -33.73
CA GLY A 21 3.82 2.35 -33.64
C GLY A 21 2.77 2.77 -32.62
N ASP A 22 1.75 1.91 -32.44
CA ASP A 22 0.65 2.18 -31.51
C ASP A 22 1.09 2.19 -30.04
N ASP A 23 2.09 1.36 -29.66
CA ASP A 23 2.53 1.16 -28.28
C ASP A 23 3.93 1.74 -27.98
N GLY A 24 4.61 2.32 -28.97
CA GLY A 24 5.95 2.85 -28.79
C GLY A 24 6.68 3.24 -30.08
N LEU A 25 7.97 3.46 -29.92
CA LEU A 25 8.92 3.76 -30.99
C LEU A 25 9.70 2.51 -31.35
N SER A 26 9.96 2.35 -32.64
CA SER A 26 10.99 1.43 -33.13
C SER A 26 12.00 2.23 -33.94
N PHE A 27 13.27 1.91 -33.78
CA PHE A 27 14.33 2.58 -34.51
C PHE A 27 15.36 1.57 -35.00
N GLN A 28 15.75 1.71 -36.26
CA GLN A 28 16.71 0.85 -36.94
C GLN A 28 17.87 1.66 -37.49
N PRO A 29 19.14 1.29 -37.21
CA PRO A 29 20.29 1.94 -37.81
C PRO A 29 20.25 1.84 -39.34
N LEU A 30 20.42 2.98 -40.03
CA LEU A 30 20.44 3.03 -41.50
C LEU A 30 21.78 2.56 -42.09
N HIS A 31 22.86 2.65 -41.30
CA HIS A 31 24.18 2.16 -41.67
C HIS A 31 24.68 1.16 -40.62
N GLN A 32 24.60 -0.13 -40.95
CA GLN A 32 25.17 -1.20 -40.13
C GLN A 32 26.67 -1.29 -40.46
N GLU A 33 27.52 -0.45 -39.85
CA GLU A 33 28.97 -0.58 -40.06
C GLU A 33 29.46 -1.92 -39.48
N VAL A 34 30.14 -2.66 -40.36
CA VAL A 34 30.78 -3.96 -40.16
C VAL A 34 31.56 -3.98 -38.84
N SER A 35 31.40 -5.06 -38.09
CA SER A 35 32.27 -5.44 -36.98
C SER A 35 33.73 -5.43 -37.43
N SER A 36 34.44 -4.32 -37.25
CA SER A 36 35.89 -4.30 -37.35
C SER A 36 36.47 -4.48 -35.94
N SER A 37 37.27 -5.52 -35.83
CA SER A 37 38.03 -5.95 -34.67
C SER A 37 38.92 -4.83 -34.13
N CYS A 38 38.55 -4.22 -33.01
CA CYS A 38 39.53 -3.60 -32.13
C CYS A 38 39.05 -3.65 -30.67
N TRP A 39 39.58 -4.63 -29.94
CA TRP A 39 39.20 -5.05 -28.58
C TRP A 39 39.76 -4.16 -27.46
N THR A 40 39.76 -2.84 -27.64
CA THR A 40 40.33 -1.95 -26.61
C THR A 40 39.58 -0.63 -26.53
N SER A 41 38.44 -0.64 -25.82
CA SER A 41 37.87 0.45 -25.00
C SER A 41 36.46 0.07 -24.53
N ILE A 42 36.34 -0.89 -23.63
CA ILE A 42 35.05 -1.30 -23.06
C ILE A 42 34.61 -0.25 -22.03
N ARG A 43 33.91 0.80 -22.48
CA ARG A 43 32.85 1.42 -21.67
C ARG A 43 31.54 0.92 -22.24
N MET A 44 30.96 -0.07 -21.56
CA MET A 44 29.73 -0.72 -21.96
C MET A 44 28.61 0.31 -22.13
N GLN A 45 28.31 0.71 -23.37
CA GLN A 45 27.01 1.30 -23.64
C GLN A 45 25.95 0.21 -23.42
N PRO A 46 24.84 0.51 -22.73
CA PRO A 46 23.75 -0.44 -22.61
C PRO A 46 23.30 -0.77 -24.05
N LYS A 47 23.24 -2.06 -24.41
CA LYS A 47 22.62 -2.54 -25.66
C LYS A 47 21.26 -1.85 -25.72
N LEU A 48 21.13 -0.84 -26.56
CA LEU A 48 19.92 -0.03 -26.66
C LEU A 48 18.86 -0.96 -27.27
N ASP A 49 17.73 -1.12 -26.58
CA ASP A 49 16.64 -1.92 -27.15
C ASP A 49 16.14 -1.19 -28.39
N SER A 50 16.00 -1.90 -29.52
CA SER A 50 15.52 -1.33 -30.79
C SER A 50 14.05 -0.89 -30.77
N LYS A 51 13.41 -1.03 -29.61
CA LYS A 51 12.03 -0.65 -29.33
C LYS A 51 11.94 0.03 -27.96
N LEU A 52 11.21 1.15 -27.91
CA LEU A 52 10.94 1.92 -26.71
C LEU A 52 9.43 2.10 -26.55
N LYS A 53 8.85 1.59 -25.45
CA LYS A 53 7.40 1.70 -25.22
C LYS A 53 7.02 3.06 -24.67
N PHE A 54 5.88 3.60 -25.09
CA PHE A 54 5.37 4.86 -24.52
C PHE A 54 5.10 4.75 -23.03
N SER A 55 4.60 3.60 -22.57
CA SER A 55 4.38 3.32 -21.14
C SER A 55 5.66 3.34 -20.27
N ASP A 56 6.85 3.40 -20.88
CA ASP A 56 8.14 3.50 -20.18
C ASP A 56 8.80 4.89 -20.33
N VAL A 57 8.23 5.79 -21.13
CA VAL A 57 8.73 7.18 -21.32
C VAL A 57 8.00 8.11 -20.36
N TYR A 58 8.69 8.75 -19.42
CA TYR A 58 8.06 9.62 -18.44
C TYR A 58 8.06 11.11 -18.84
N ALA A 59 8.95 11.55 -19.73
CA ALA A 59 8.99 12.93 -20.20
C ALA A 59 9.68 13.09 -21.56
N VAL A 60 9.38 14.21 -22.22
CA VAL A 60 9.99 14.60 -23.50
C VAL A 60 10.26 16.09 -23.49
N GLU A 61 11.50 16.46 -23.78
CA GLU A 61 11.98 17.85 -23.74
C GLU A 61 12.73 18.19 -25.03
N LEU A 62 12.57 19.43 -25.48
CA LEU A 62 13.42 20.01 -26.52
C LEU A 62 14.70 20.50 -25.85
N LEU A 63 15.85 20.20 -26.45
CA LEU A 63 17.15 20.62 -25.94
C LEU A 63 17.73 21.76 -26.78
N ASP A 64 18.68 22.48 -26.20
CA ASP A 64 19.50 23.43 -26.94
C ASP A 64 20.31 22.73 -28.04
N VAL A 65 20.61 23.50 -29.08
CA VAL A 65 21.49 23.07 -30.18
C VAL A 65 22.81 22.56 -29.59
N GLY A 66 23.24 21.39 -30.06
CA GLY A 66 24.50 20.83 -29.63
C GLY A 66 24.88 19.60 -30.43
N THR A 67 26.03 19.05 -30.09
CA THR A 67 26.57 17.88 -30.77
C THR A 67 25.81 16.62 -30.39
N VAL A 68 25.52 15.78 -31.39
CA VAL A 68 25.09 14.40 -31.22
C VAL A 68 26.20 13.51 -31.74
N CYS A 69 26.66 12.56 -30.93
CA CYS A 69 27.82 11.72 -31.24
C CYS A 69 27.37 10.41 -31.87
N GLY A 70 28.06 9.96 -32.92
CA GLY A 70 27.90 8.61 -33.44
C GLY A 70 28.52 7.55 -32.49
N PRO A 71 28.52 6.26 -32.90
CA PRO A 71 29.08 5.17 -32.08
C PRO A 71 30.60 5.26 -31.92
N TRP A 72 31.27 6.11 -32.71
CA TRP A 72 32.72 6.34 -32.66
C TRP A 72 33.07 7.35 -31.56
N ASN A 73 32.92 6.92 -30.31
CA ASN A 73 33.32 7.73 -29.17
C ASN A 73 34.83 7.60 -28.94
N THR A 74 35.64 8.13 -29.85
CA THR A 74 37.08 8.29 -29.65
C THR A 74 37.47 9.75 -29.77
N ARG A 75 38.16 10.26 -28.74
CA ARG A 75 38.95 11.51 -28.79
C ARG A 75 40.01 11.54 -29.91
N ALA A 76 40.16 10.46 -30.66
CA ALA A 76 40.92 10.42 -31.89
C ALA A 76 40.04 10.96 -33.02
N VAL A 77 40.44 12.12 -33.53
CA VAL A 77 40.04 12.66 -34.83
C VAL A 77 40.37 11.60 -35.89
N VAL A 78 39.42 10.69 -36.15
CA VAL A 78 39.45 9.88 -37.37
C VAL A 78 39.03 10.84 -38.47
N HIS A 79 39.96 11.09 -39.38
CA HIS A 79 39.86 12.07 -40.46
C HIS A 79 38.49 12.03 -41.16
N GLY A 80 37.70 13.09 -41.01
CA GLY A 80 36.59 13.42 -41.90
C GLY A 80 35.15 13.33 -41.36
N LYS A 81 34.87 12.65 -40.24
CA LYS A 81 33.51 12.62 -39.65
C LYS A 81 33.41 13.64 -38.50
N ARG A 82 32.95 14.86 -38.81
CA ARG A 82 32.73 15.93 -37.82
C ARG A 82 31.52 15.60 -36.93
N ASN A 83 31.64 15.86 -35.62
CA ASN A 83 30.48 16.01 -34.74
C ASN A 83 29.63 17.16 -35.31
N THR A 84 28.47 16.84 -35.87
CA THR A 84 27.53 17.83 -36.39
C THR A 84 26.69 18.39 -35.26
N GLU A 85 26.69 19.72 -35.11
CA GLU A 85 25.70 20.40 -34.29
C GLU A 85 24.32 20.23 -34.93
N MET A 86 23.35 19.84 -34.11
CA MET A 86 21.98 19.61 -34.54
C MET A 86 21.01 20.19 -33.51
N ASN A 87 19.78 20.43 -33.95
CA ASN A 87 18.66 20.61 -33.04
C ASN A 87 18.36 19.27 -32.39
N ARG A 88 18.05 19.24 -31.09
CA ARG A 88 17.95 18.00 -30.33
C ARG A 88 16.69 17.95 -29.50
N PHE A 89 16.20 16.76 -29.25
CA PHE A 89 15.20 16.48 -28.24
C PHE A 89 15.57 15.21 -27.49
N VAL A 90 15.11 15.12 -26.24
CA VAL A 90 15.37 13.98 -25.37
C VAL A 90 14.07 13.30 -24.98
N LEU A 91 14.07 11.97 -25.06
CA LEU A 91 13.07 11.13 -24.42
C LEU A 91 13.66 10.61 -23.13
N HIS A 92 13.04 10.96 -22.01
CA HIS A 92 13.39 10.40 -20.71
C HIS A 92 12.54 9.16 -20.45
N ALA A 93 13.21 8.03 -20.32
CA ALA A 93 12.58 6.72 -20.15
C ALA A 93 13.11 6.00 -18.92
N ILE A 94 12.50 4.86 -18.61
CA ILE A 94 12.97 3.95 -17.58
C ILE A 94 13.62 2.72 -18.19
N THR A 95 14.67 2.23 -17.53
CA THR A 95 15.27 0.93 -17.84
C THR A 95 15.53 0.14 -16.56
N ARG A 96 15.60 -1.18 -16.68
CA ARG A 96 16.05 -2.05 -15.58
C ARG A 96 17.54 -2.27 -15.69
N SER A 97 18.24 -2.12 -14.56
CA SER A 97 19.68 -2.39 -14.53
C SER A 97 19.96 -3.88 -14.82
N ARG A 98 20.93 -4.14 -15.71
CA ARG A 98 21.37 -5.51 -16.04
C ARG A 98 22.03 -6.24 -14.88
N LYS A 99 22.66 -5.49 -13.97
CA LYS A 99 23.36 -6.03 -12.80
C LYS A 99 22.43 -6.25 -11.62
N ARG A 100 21.34 -5.46 -11.53
CA ARG A 100 20.31 -5.56 -10.50
C ARG A 100 18.95 -5.28 -11.14
N PRO A 101 18.12 -6.31 -11.39
CA PRO A 101 16.85 -6.12 -12.10
C PRO A 101 15.75 -5.45 -11.25
N SER A 102 16.01 -5.18 -9.96
CA SER A 102 15.03 -4.60 -9.03
C SER A 102 14.82 -3.09 -9.18
N PRO A 103 15.83 -2.20 -9.17
CA PRO A 103 15.60 -0.77 -9.34
C PRO A 103 15.31 -0.39 -10.79
N LEU A 104 14.36 0.52 -10.96
CA LEU A 104 14.17 1.27 -12.20
C LEU A 104 15.13 2.45 -12.21
N VAL A 105 15.85 2.61 -13.31
CA VAL A 105 16.83 3.68 -13.48
C VAL A 105 16.38 4.57 -14.65
N PRO A 106 16.39 5.91 -14.48
CA PRO A 106 16.20 6.82 -15.60
C PRO A 106 17.25 6.59 -16.69
N CYS A 107 16.83 6.63 -17.94
CA CYS A 107 17.70 6.65 -19.10
C CYS A 107 17.21 7.69 -20.12
N GLU A 108 18.13 8.14 -20.97
CA GLU A 108 17.88 9.22 -21.93
C GLU A 108 18.16 8.74 -23.35
N TYR A 109 17.22 9.02 -24.25
CA TYR A 109 17.39 8.84 -25.69
C TYR A 109 17.41 10.22 -26.33
N ILE A 110 18.59 10.64 -26.77
CA ILE A 110 18.80 11.97 -27.37
C ILE A 110 18.77 11.83 -28.89
N PHE A 111 17.76 12.41 -29.50
CA PHE A 111 17.60 12.47 -30.94
C PHE A 111 18.00 13.84 -31.47
N GLY A 112 18.54 13.87 -32.69
CA GLY A 112 19.00 15.06 -33.38
C GLY A 112 18.46 15.13 -34.80
N HIS A 113 18.15 16.34 -35.24
CA HIS A 113 17.80 16.64 -36.63
C HIS A 113 18.30 18.03 -37.03
N LYS A 114 18.59 18.22 -38.33
CA LYS A 114 19.07 19.51 -38.84
C LYS A 114 18.00 20.60 -38.76
N ASP A 115 16.76 20.23 -39.01
CA ASP A 115 15.60 21.13 -38.89
C ASP A 115 15.02 21.11 -37.47
N LEU A 116 14.92 22.30 -36.87
CA LEU A 116 14.27 22.54 -35.58
C LEU A 116 12.77 22.24 -35.63
N LYS A 117 12.11 22.49 -36.77
CA LYS A 117 10.68 22.26 -36.91
C LYS A 117 10.37 20.77 -36.79
N THR A 118 11.14 19.90 -37.44
CA THR A 118 11.06 18.44 -37.24
C THR A 118 11.19 18.06 -35.77
N CYS A 119 12.20 18.56 -35.05
CA CYS A 119 12.36 18.26 -33.62
C CYS A 119 11.13 18.68 -32.80
N LYS A 120 10.57 19.86 -33.06
CA LYS A 120 9.36 20.34 -32.38
C LYS A 120 8.15 19.45 -32.68
N THR A 121 7.94 19.08 -33.93
CA THR A 121 6.85 18.17 -34.34
C THR A 121 6.99 16.81 -33.66
N TRP A 122 8.21 16.27 -33.55
CA TRP A 122 8.46 15.05 -32.77
C TRP A 122 8.14 15.22 -31.29
N VAL A 123 8.61 16.30 -30.66
CA VAL A 123 8.31 16.57 -29.24
C VAL A 123 6.80 16.69 -29.02
N GLU A 124 6.07 17.42 -29.86
CA GLU A 124 4.61 17.57 -29.78
C GLU A 124 3.90 16.23 -29.96
N HIS A 125 4.29 15.45 -30.97
CA HIS A 125 3.72 14.13 -31.25
C HIS A 125 3.96 13.15 -30.09
N MET A 126 5.18 13.09 -29.56
CA MET A 126 5.51 12.21 -28.44
C MET A 126 4.79 12.62 -27.16
N ASN A 127 4.70 13.93 -26.87
CA ASN A 127 3.88 14.42 -25.76
C ASN A 127 2.41 14.03 -25.94
N ALA A 128 1.87 14.09 -27.16
CA ALA A 128 0.49 13.67 -27.44
C ALA A 128 0.28 12.17 -27.19
N CYS A 129 1.23 11.31 -27.59
CA CYS A 129 1.17 9.87 -27.29
C CYS A 129 1.25 9.59 -25.79
N ILE A 130 2.17 10.24 -25.08
CA ILE A 130 2.31 10.12 -23.63
C ILE A 130 1.04 10.58 -22.89
N ASN A 131 0.43 11.68 -23.33
CA ASN A 131 -0.79 12.21 -22.72
C ASN A 131 -2.04 11.34 -22.96
N LYS A 132 -1.99 10.40 -23.92
CA LYS A 132 -3.05 9.41 -24.14
C LYS A 132 -3.00 8.25 -23.14
N GLU A 133 -1.90 8.08 -22.40
CA GLU A 133 -1.78 7.05 -21.35
C GLU A 133 -2.72 7.39 -20.18
N GLN A 134 -3.89 6.74 -20.13
CA GLN A 134 -4.98 7.10 -19.22
C GLN A 134 -4.65 6.96 -17.73
N ASP A 135 -3.72 6.06 -17.39
CA ASP A 135 -3.38 5.76 -16.00
C ASP A 135 -2.42 6.78 -15.36
N ARG A 136 -1.87 7.73 -16.13
CA ARG A 136 -0.88 8.69 -15.60
C ARG A 136 -1.53 9.79 -14.77
N PRO A 137 -1.04 10.04 -13.54
CA PRO A 137 -1.57 11.11 -12.71
C PRO A 137 -1.16 12.48 -13.28
N LYS A 138 -2.04 13.46 -13.12
CA LYS A 138 -1.81 14.86 -13.51
C LYS A 138 -1.66 15.76 -12.30
N ASN A 139 -2.43 15.51 -11.24
CA ASN A 139 -2.44 16.30 -10.02
C ASN A 139 -2.34 15.39 -8.79
N LEU A 140 -1.29 15.55 -7.98
CA LEU A 140 -1.05 14.76 -6.78
C LEU A 140 -0.92 15.65 -5.56
N MET A 141 -1.49 15.20 -4.44
CA MET A 141 -1.19 15.76 -3.13
C MET A 141 -0.09 14.92 -2.48
N VAL A 142 0.96 15.56 -1.99
CA VAL A 142 2.15 14.88 -1.47
C VAL A 142 2.34 15.25 -0.01
N PHE A 143 2.25 14.28 0.88
CA PHE A 143 2.62 14.46 2.28
C PHE A 143 4.06 14.03 2.50
N VAL A 144 4.87 14.92 3.07
CA VAL A 144 6.28 14.66 3.38
C VAL A 144 6.46 14.67 4.88
N HIS A 145 6.91 13.55 5.45
CA HIS A 145 7.29 13.53 6.86
C HIS A 145 8.76 13.90 7.02
N PRO A 146 9.15 15.02 7.64
CA PRO A 146 10.54 15.47 7.65
C PRO A 146 11.46 14.53 8.43
N LEU A 147 10.97 13.93 9.52
CA LEU A 147 11.77 13.17 10.48
C LEU A 147 11.85 11.67 10.19
N CYS A 148 11.25 11.16 9.10
CA CYS A 148 11.30 9.72 8.82
C CYS A 148 12.68 9.28 8.34
N GLY A 149 13.05 8.03 8.66
CA GLY A 149 14.22 7.34 8.12
C GLY A 149 15.53 8.10 8.31
N LYS A 150 15.95 8.32 9.57
CA LYS A 150 17.15 9.11 9.92
C LYS A 150 17.06 10.57 9.43
N GLY A 151 15.85 11.15 9.37
CA GLY A 151 15.64 12.55 8.95
C GLY A 151 15.85 12.78 7.45
N ARG A 152 15.57 11.77 6.61
CA ARG A 152 15.78 11.84 5.15
C ARG A 152 14.52 12.17 4.36
N GLY A 153 13.36 12.35 5.00
CA GLY A 153 12.09 12.56 4.30
C GLY A 153 12.12 13.73 3.30
N CYS A 154 12.52 14.92 3.75
CA CYS A 154 12.64 16.09 2.86
C CYS A 154 13.68 15.86 1.76
N LYS A 155 14.85 15.31 2.10
CA LYS A 155 15.92 15.03 1.14
C LYS A 155 15.51 14.02 0.06
N ASN A 156 14.76 12.99 0.46
CA ASN A 156 14.22 12.01 -0.47
C ASN A 156 13.19 12.65 -1.40
N TRP A 157 12.33 13.54 -0.89
CA TRP A 157 11.43 14.34 -1.73
C TRP A 157 12.19 15.25 -2.69
N GLU A 158 13.16 16.02 -2.22
CA GLU A 158 14.02 16.90 -3.04
C GLU A 158 14.71 16.14 -4.17
N THR A 159 15.10 14.88 -3.92
CA THR A 159 15.74 14.01 -4.92
C THR A 159 14.78 13.65 -6.06
N VAL A 160 13.49 13.45 -5.76
CA VAL A 160 12.51 12.92 -6.73
C VAL A 160 11.57 13.97 -7.29
N ALA A 161 11.39 15.11 -6.61
CA ALA A 161 10.53 16.20 -7.06
C ALA A 161 10.82 16.67 -8.50
N PRO A 162 12.09 16.79 -8.95
CA PRO A 162 12.40 17.13 -10.34
C PRO A 162 11.90 16.11 -11.37
N LEU A 163 11.67 14.84 -10.97
CA LEU A 163 11.08 13.84 -11.86
C LEU A 163 9.59 14.11 -12.11
N PHE A 164 8.86 14.52 -11.07
CA PHE A 164 7.44 14.89 -11.19
C PHE A 164 7.26 16.15 -12.04
N GLU A 165 8.10 17.17 -11.81
CA GLU A 165 8.09 18.41 -12.60
C GLU A 165 8.38 18.13 -14.08
N ARG A 166 9.42 17.36 -14.36
CA ARG A 166 9.79 16.93 -15.72
C ARG A 166 8.67 16.14 -16.41
N ALA A 167 7.98 15.29 -15.67
CA ALA A 167 6.83 14.54 -16.16
C ALA A 167 5.53 15.37 -16.25
N LYS A 168 5.59 16.67 -15.95
CA LYS A 168 4.45 17.60 -15.94
C LYS A 168 3.32 17.18 -14.99
N VAL A 169 3.68 16.47 -13.91
CA VAL A 169 2.76 16.09 -12.83
C VAL A 169 2.75 17.21 -11.80
N LYS A 170 1.61 17.87 -11.61
CA LYS A 170 1.45 18.94 -10.63
C LYS A 170 1.37 18.34 -9.24
N THR A 171 2.20 18.82 -8.32
CA THR A 171 2.26 18.31 -6.94
C THR A 171 1.96 19.42 -5.93
N LYS A 172 0.96 19.22 -5.07
CA LYS A 172 0.76 20.04 -3.87
C LYS A 172 1.45 19.38 -2.69
N VAL A 173 2.56 19.95 -2.23
CA VAL A 173 3.39 19.37 -1.17
C VAL A 173 2.96 19.93 0.19
N ILE A 174 2.75 19.04 1.17
CA ILE A 174 2.43 19.36 2.56
C ILE A 174 3.46 18.65 3.44
N VAL A 175 4.28 19.42 4.14
CA VAL A 175 5.22 18.87 5.12
C VAL A 175 4.48 18.65 6.42
N THR A 176 4.44 17.42 6.93
CA THR A 176 3.74 17.11 8.19
C THR A 176 4.55 17.62 9.37
N GLU A 177 3.85 18.11 10.39
CA GLU A 177 4.44 18.81 11.55
C GLU A 177 4.28 18.00 12.85
N ARG A 178 3.27 17.14 12.91
CA ARG A 178 2.90 16.34 14.08
C ARG A 178 2.32 15.00 13.62
N ALA A 179 2.23 14.05 14.55
CA ALA A 179 1.46 12.82 14.32
C ALA A 179 -0.02 13.17 14.13
N GLY A 180 -0.68 12.51 13.17
CA GLY A 180 -2.09 12.78 12.85
C GLY A 180 -2.32 13.97 11.92
N HIS A 181 -1.28 14.74 11.54
CA HIS A 181 -1.46 15.88 10.62
C HIS A 181 -2.06 15.44 9.27
N ALA A 182 -1.49 14.43 8.61
CA ALA A 182 -2.01 13.95 7.33
C ALA A 182 -3.44 13.37 7.46
N TYR A 183 -3.72 12.71 8.60
CA TYR A 183 -5.06 12.21 8.91
C TYR A 183 -6.06 13.36 8.99
N ASP A 184 -5.77 14.36 9.82
CA ASP A 184 -6.64 15.52 10.07
C ASP A 184 -6.88 16.30 8.76
N THR A 185 -5.83 16.52 7.97
CA THR A 185 -5.93 17.20 6.67
C THR A 185 -6.85 16.47 5.70
N LEU A 186 -6.77 15.14 5.59
CA LEU A 186 -7.59 14.36 4.65
C LEU A 186 -9.02 14.11 5.15
N ALA A 187 -9.18 13.98 6.47
CA ALA A 187 -10.49 13.83 7.10
C ALA A 187 -11.32 15.12 6.98
N SER A 188 -10.67 16.29 7.09
CA SER A 188 -11.30 17.62 6.96
C SER A 188 -11.47 18.11 5.52
N LEU A 189 -10.83 17.46 4.55
CA LEU A 189 -10.89 17.89 3.15
C LEU A 189 -12.30 17.68 2.59
N SER A 190 -12.84 18.65 1.84
CA SER A 190 -14.12 18.45 1.16
C SER A 190 -13.98 17.50 -0.04
N ASP A 191 -15.06 16.82 -0.43
CA ASP A 191 -15.04 15.95 -1.61
C ASP A 191 -14.80 16.71 -2.92
N LYS A 192 -15.26 17.96 -2.99
CA LYS A 192 -14.96 18.87 -4.10
C LYS A 192 -13.47 19.17 -4.22
N ASP A 193 -12.78 19.33 -3.09
CA ASP A 193 -11.34 19.56 -3.08
C ASP A 193 -10.56 18.28 -3.34
N LEU A 194 -11.02 17.13 -2.83
CA LEU A 194 -10.41 15.83 -3.08
C LEU A 194 -10.42 15.49 -4.58
N LYS A 195 -11.54 15.74 -5.27
CA LYS A 195 -11.71 15.54 -6.73
C LYS A 195 -10.74 16.34 -7.62
N LYS A 196 -9.98 17.29 -7.06
CA LYS A 196 -8.92 18.02 -7.80
C LYS A 196 -7.64 17.21 -7.97
N TYR A 197 -7.49 16.08 -7.26
CA TYR A 197 -6.25 15.29 -7.23
C TYR A 197 -6.52 13.85 -7.62
N ASP A 198 -5.73 13.31 -8.55
CA ASP A 198 -5.81 11.91 -8.98
C ASP A 198 -5.30 10.92 -7.91
N GLY A 199 -4.67 11.44 -6.85
CA GLY A 199 -4.22 10.64 -5.73
C GLY A 199 -3.41 11.40 -4.69
N VAL A 200 -3.05 10.68 -3.64
CA VAL A 200 -2.18 11.14 -2.55
C VAL A 200 -0.91 10.29 -2.49
N VAL A 201 0.24 10.94 -2.28
CA VAL A 201 1.54 10.29 -2.14
C VAL A 201 2.09 10.51 -0.73
N ALA A 202 2.48 9.42 -0.07
CA ALA A 202 3.20 9.42 1.19
C ALA A 202 4.72 9.39 0.94
N VAL A 203 5.45 10.45 1.26
CA VAL A 203 6.92 10.42 1.36
C VAL A 203 7.29 10.15 2.80
N GLY A 204 7.44 8.86 3.11
CA GLY A 204 7.53 8.39 4.49
C GLY A 204 7.62 6.88 4.60
N GLY A 205 7.28 6.37 5.78
CA GLY A 205 7.16 4.94 6.02
C GLY A 205 5.71 4.47 6.13
N ASP A 206 5.55 3.21 6.51
CA ASP A 206 4.25 2.55 6.68
C ASP A 206 3.27 3.35 7.57
N GLY A 207 3.78 4.04 8.61
CA GLY A 207 2.96 4.86 9.51
C GLY A 207 2.30 6.06 8.83
N LEU A 208 3.03 6.82 7.99
CA LEU A 208 2.46 7.96 7.27
C LEU A 208 1.44 7.50 6.24
N PHE A 209 1.74 6.40 5.54
CA PHE A 209 0.80 5.79 4.60
C PHE A 209 -0.50 5.36 5.31
N ASN A 210 -0.39 4.74 6.48
CA ASN A 210 -1.55 4.32 7.26
C ASN A 210 -2.34 5.52 7.82
N GLU A 211 -1.66 6.62 8.17
CA GLU A 211 -2.29 7.87 8.59
C GLU A 211 -3.14 8.48 7.46
N ILE A 212 -2.57 8.54 6.24
CA ILE A 212 -3.28 8.97 5.01
C ILE A 212 -4.49 8.08 4.72
N LEU A 213 -4.28 6.75 4.75
CA LEU A 213 -5.33 5.78 4.51
C LEU A 213 -6.50 5.97 5.46
N ASN A 214 -6.22 6.09 6.77
CA ASN A 214 -7.27 6.28 7.77
C ASN A 214 -7.95 7.64 7.60
N GLY A 215 -7.21 8.71 7.28
CA GLY A 215 -7.81 10.04 7.06
C GLY A 215 -8.79 10.06 5.88
N LEU A 216 -8.49 9.31 4.82
CA LEU A 216 -9.36 9.16 3.66
C LEU A 216 -10.59 8.31 3.99
N LEU A 217 -10.40 7.13 4.58
CA LEU A 217 -11.47 6.14 4.78
C LEU A 217 -12.41 6.49 5.95
N SER A 218 -11.94 7.18 6.99
CA SER A 218 -12.75 7.40 8.21
C SER A 218 -14.01 8.22 7.97
N THR A 219 -14.03 9.08 6.94
CA THR A 219 -15.20 9.91 6.60
C THR A 219 -15.92 9.48 5.33
N ARG A 220 -15.35 8.54 4.56
CA ARG A 220 -15.78 8.20 3.19
C ARG A 220 -16.01 6.72 2.93
N HIS A 221 -15.71 5.87 3.90
CA HIS A 221 -15.93 4.45 3.80
C HIS A 221 -17.05 4.03 4.77
N THR A 222 -18.22 3.73 4.22
CA THR A 222 -19.36 3.18 4.99
C THR A 222 -19.40 1.67 4.80
N ASN A 223 -18.90 0.92 5.79
CA ASN A 223 -19.09 -0.54 5.85
C ASN A 223 -19.92 -0.90 7.08
N TYR A 224 -20.66 -2.00 6.97
CA TYR A 224 -21.29 -2.64 8.13
C TYR A 224 -20.22 -3.03 9.15
N TYR A 225 -20.46 -2.72 10.41
CA TYR A 225 -19.60 -3.19 11.49
C TYR A 225 -19.66 -4.72 11.57
N PRO A 226 -18.55 -5.39 11.94
CA PRO A 226 -18.60 -6.80 12.27
C PRO A 226 -19.64 -7.02 13.39
N PRO A 227 -20.32 -8.18 13.42
CA PRO A 227 -21.34 -8.44 14.43
C PRO A 227 -20.79 -8.25 15.84
N THR A 228 -21.61 -7.68 16.72
CA THR A 228 -21.24 -7.45 18.12
C THR A 228 -20.87 -8.78 18.78
N PRO A 229 -19.75 -8.84 19.54
CA PRO A 229 -19.31 -10.08 20.16
C PRO A 229 -20.37 -10.67 21.14
N GLU A 230 -20.62 -11.99 21.08
CA GLU A 230 -21.52 -12.70 22.02
C GLU A 230 -21.10 -12.47 23.48
N GLY A 231 -22.00 -11.89 24.29
CA GLY A 231 -21.73 -11.47 25.68
C GLY A 231 -21.93 -9.97 25.93
N PHE A 232 -21.92 -9.15 24.87
CA PHE A 232 -22.40 -7.76 24.90
C PHE A 232 -23.93 -7.75 24.71
N ARG A 233 -24.70 -8.13 25.73
CA ARG A 233 -26.18 -8.03 25.67
C ARG A 233 -26.60 -6.58 25.78
N TYR A 234 -27.12 -6.04 24.67
CA TYR A 234 -28.00 -4.88 24.67
C TYR A 234 -29.33 -5.24 25.35
N PHE A 235 -29.81 -4.39 26.27
CA PHE A 235 -31.17 -4.43 26.77
C PHE A 235 -32.06 -3.51 25.91
N GLY A 236 -32.88 -4.10 25.03
CA GLY A 236 -34.02 -3.50 24.32
C GLY A 236 -33.66 -2.63 23.10
N SER A 237 -34.39 -2.63 21.99
CA SER A 237 -35.59 -3.33 21.54
C SER A 237 -35.64 -3.32 20.00
N ASN A 238 -36.38 -4.25 19.41
CA ASN A 238 -36.57 -4.43 17.96
C ASN A 238 -36.90 -3.11 17.22
N MET A 239 -36.11 -2.73 16.22
CA MET A 239 -36.63 -1.99 15.06
C MET A 239 -36.21 -2.67 13.76
N LYS A 240 -37.19 -3.38 13.17
CA LYS A 240 -37.32 -3.47 11.73
C LYS A 240 -37.53 -2.04 11.22
N VAL A 241 -36.68 -1.57 10.31
CA VAL A 241 -36.96 -0.35 9.55
C VAL A 241 -38.04 -0.70 8.54
N GLN A 242 -39.29 -0.38 8.90
CA GLN A 242 -40.43 -0.41 8.00
C GLN A 242 -40.82 1.04 7.73
N GLU A 243 -40.80 1.42 6.45
CA GLU A 243 -41.37 2.67 5.96
C GLU A 243 -42.84 2.78 6.39
N HIS A 244 -43.23 3.91 7.01
CA HIS A 244 -44.33 4.75 6.51
C HIS A 244 -44.69 5.93 7.44
N ARG A 245 -44.80 7.08 6.78
CA ARG A 245 -45.82 8.15 6.87
C ARG A 245 -46.23 8.70 8.25
N ASN A 246 -46.01 10.01 8.35
CA ASN A 246 -46.67 10.99 9.23
C ASN A 246 -48.10 10.65 9.67
N ASN A 247 -48.36 10.85 10.97
CA ASN A 247 -49.45 11.70 11.47
C ASN A 247 -49.39 11.87 13.00
N GLY A 248 -49.46 13.13 13.46
CA GLY A 248 -50.38 13.58 14.51
C GLY A 248 -50.04 13.37 16.00
N LEU A 249 -49.68 14.49 16.65
CA LEU A 249 -50.21 15.04 17.92
C LEU A 249 -50.19 14.21 19.23
N GLY A 250 -49.65 14.81 20.30
CA GLY A 250 -50.11 14.56 21.68
C GLY A 250 -49.08 14.76 22.80
N ASN A 251 -49.22 15.85 23.55
CA ASN A 251 -48.45 16.25 24.74
C ASN A 251 -48.44 15.22 25.88
N SER A 252 -47.35 15.18 26.67
CA SER A 252 -47.36 15.46 28.13
C SER A 252 -46.02 15.14 28.83
N MET A 253 -45.54 16.11 29.62
CA MET A 253 -44.57 15.98 30.73
C MET A 253 -45.30 15.49 31.99
N PRO A 254 -44.62 14.91 33.02
CA PRO A 254 -44.09 15.75 34.11
C PRO A 254 -42.85 15.21 34.89
N THR A 255 -42.06 16.15 35.44
CA THR A 255 -41.44 16.30 36.80
C THR A 255 -40.97 15.04 37.58
N GLY A 256 -39.90 15.02 38.38
CA GLY A 256 -39.04 16.05 38.98
C GLY A 256 -38.30 15.42 40.18
N ASP A 257 -37.13 15.99 40.48
CA ASP A 257 -36.37 16.05 41.75
C ASP A 257 -36.03 14.77 42.56
N ASP A 258 -34.74 14.56 42.84
CA ASP A 258 -34.20 14.81 44.19
C ASP A 258 -32.65 14.78 44.25
N VAL A 259 -32.14 15.70 45.08
CA VAL A 259 -30.74 16.08 45.31
C VAL A 259 -30.29 15.51 46.67
N ASN A 260 -29.00 15.10 46.82
CA ASN A 260 -28.19 15.29 48.05
C ASN A 260 -26.74 14.77 47.83
N VAL A 261 -25.69 15.61 47.79
CA VAL A 261 -24.88 16.23 48.88
C VAL A 261 -23.56 15.47 49.18
N ILE A 262 -22.51 16.25 49.42
CA ILE A 262 -21.06 16.02 49.22
C ILE A 262 -20.32 15.75 50.57
N PHE A 263 -19.10 15.17 50.48
CA PHE A 263 -17.82 15.41 51.24
C PHE A 263 -17.22 14.16 51.97
N PRO A 264 -15.89 14.11 52.28
CA PRO A 264 -14.75 14.03 51.35
C PRO A 264 -13.66 13.00 51.76
N GLY A 265 -12.74 12.69 50.84
CA GLY A 265 -11.34 12.31 51.16
C GLY A 265 -11.02 10.83 51.37
N ASN A 266 -10.34 10.22 50.39
CA ASN A 266 -9.00 9.67 50.63
C ASN A 266 -8.30 9.32 49.31
N SER A 267 -7.00 9.62 49.28
CA SER A 267 -6.02 9.36 48.24
C SER A 267 -6.01 7.90 47.81
N ASN A 268 -6.17 7.64 46.51
CA ASN A 268 -5.66 6.48 45.81
C ASN A 268 -5.50 6.89 44.35
N THR A 269 -4.26 7.16 43.94
CA THR A 269 -3.86 7.35 42.55
C THR A 269 -3.71 5.99 41.87
N PRO A 270 -4.47 5.66 40.80
CA PRO A 270 -4.06 4.67 39.83
C PRO A 270 -3.31 5.39 38.70
N ASP A 271 -2.02 5.09 38.57
CA ASP A 271 -1.18 5.51 37.46
C ASP A 271 -1.61 4.81 36.16
N ASP A 272 -2.44 5.47 35.35
CA ASP A 272 -2.66 5.16 33.93
C ASP A 272 -2.21 6.36 33.09
N TYR A 273 -0.89 6.49 32.90
CA TYR A 273 -0.35 7.38 31.88
C TYR A 273 -0.42 6.70 30.51
N GLU A 274 -1.50 6.98 29.78
CA GLU A 274 -1.57 6.81 28.33
C GLU A 274 -0.41 7.52 27.64
N PRO A 275 0.25 6.89 26.65
CA PRO A 275 0.83 7.64 25.56
C PRO A 275 -0.09 7.56 24.33
N LEU A 276 -0.39 8.75 23.81
CA LEU A 276 -0.95 9.09 22.49
C LEU A 276 -2.42 9.55 22.43
N LEU A 277 -2.61 10.74 23.01
CA LEU A 277 -3.40 11.89 22.52
C LEU A 277 -4.93 11.75 22.45
N SER A 278 -5.57 12.48 23.36
CA SER A 278 -6.98 12.86 23.39
C SER A 278 -7.39 13.59 22.10
N THR A 279 -8.30 13.00 21.34
CA THR A 279 -9.22 13.76 20.49
C THR A 279 -10.08 14.64 21.39
N ALA A 280 -9.88 15.96 21.32
CA ALA A 280 -10.83 16.90 21.88
C ALA A 280 -12.22 16.59 21.30
N GLN A 281 -13.20 16.43 22.19
CA GLN A 281 -14.60 16.31 21.82
C GLN A 281 -14.98 17.52 20.96
N SER A 282 -15.42 17.27 19.72
CA SER A 282 -16.13 18.28 18.94
C SER A 282 -17.50 18.45 19.60
N THR A 283 -17.64 19.51 20.40
CA THR A 283 -18.94 20.00 20.87
C THR A 283 -19.80 20.31 19.65
N ILE A 284 -20.85 19.52 19.45
CA ILE A 284 -21.94 19.84 18.53
C ILE A 284 -22.59 21.12 19.08
N LEU A 285 -22.33 22.24 18.42
CA LEU A 285 -23.09 23.47 18.63
C LEU A 285 -24.28 23.44 17.68
N ASP A 286 -25.45 23.15 18.26
CA ASP A 286 -26.75 23.38 17.63
C ASP A 286 -26.89 24.88 17.33
N ILE A 287 -26.84 25.24 16.05
CA ILE A 287 -27.29 26.56 15.58
C ILE A 287 -28.68 26.37 14.98
N SER A 288 -29.67 26.78 15.76
CA SER A 288 -31.06 26.95 15.34
C SER A 288 -31.17 27.96 14.19
N SER A 289 -31.65 27.51 13.04
CA SER A 289 -32.04 28.36 11.92
C SER A 289 -33.45 28.92 12.12
N SER A 290 -33.58 30.25 12.19
CA SER A 290 -34.84 30.97 12.02
C SER A 290 -34.99 31.44 10.57
N ASN A 291 -36.15 31.13 9.99
CA ASN A 291 -36.58 31.33 8.60
C ASN A 291 -36.48 32.78 8.06
N SER A 292 -36.20 32.94 6.76
CA SER A 292 -37.11 33.63 5.81
C SER A 292 -36.67 33.54 4.33
N SER A 293 -37.65 33.15 3.50
CA SER A 293 -37.93 33.44 2.08
C SER A 293 -36.93 33.12 0.95
N ASP A 294 -37.29 32.07 0.20
CA ASP A 294 -37.48 31.99 -1.25
C ASP A 294 -36.35 32.43 -2.23
N GLU A 295 -35.61 31.44 -2.75
CA GLU A 295 -35.40 31.24 -4.20
C GLU A 295 -34.82 29.83 -4.48
N PRO A 296 -35.21 29.13 -5.56
CA PRO A 296 -34.68 27.80 -5.86
C PRO A 296 -33.36 27.91 -6.63
N CYS A 297 -32.25 27.99 -5.91
CA CYS A 297 -30.94 27.78 -6.51
C CYS A 297 -30.72 26.29 -6.78
N ASN A 298 -30.67 25.91 -8.06
CA ASN A 298 -30.08 24.66 -8.53
C ASN A 298 -28.63 24.59 -8.04
N GLY A 299 -28.42 24.05 -6.85
CA GLY A 299 -27.09 23.72 -6.34
C GLY A 299 -26.64 22.42 -6.97
N ASP A 300 -25.61 22.49 -7.82
CA ASP A 300 -24.83 21.32 -8.24
C ASP A 300 -24.36 20.55 -6.98
N GLN A 301 -25.12 19.54 -6.57
CA GLN A 301 -24.69 18.62 -5.53
C GLN A 301 -23.55 17.79 -6.11
N VAL A 302 -22.31 18.18 -5.82
CA VAL A 302 -21.13 17.39 -6.17
C VAL A 302 -21.27 16.02 -5.51
N PRO A 303 -21.24 14.90 -6.27
CA PRO A 303 -21.43 13.57 -5.69
C PRO A 303 -20.42 13.30 -4.57
N LEU A 304 -20.88 12.71 -3.47
CA LEU A 304 -20.02 12.29 -2.35
C LEU A 304 -18.97 11.28 -2.85
N VAL A 305 -17.74 11.36 -2.36
CA VAL A 305 -16.68 10.41 -2.70
C VAL A 305 -16.75 9.21 -1.76
N SER A 306 -16.99 8.03 -2.32
CA SER A 306 -16.87 6.76 -1.61
C SER A 306 -15.60 6.00 -2.03
N PHE A 307 -15.17 5.09 -1.16
CA PHE A 307 -14.10 4.14 -1.44
C PHE A 307 -14.62 2.71 -1.25
N PRO A 308 -14.15 1.72 -2.03
CA PRO A 308 -13.13 1.82 -3.09
C PRO A 308 -13.63 2.56 -4.35
N ASN A 309 -12.71 3.18 -5.09
CA ASN A 309 -13.01 3.79 -6.40
C ASN A 309 -11.83 3.60 -7.37
N ASN A 310 -12.08 3.75 -8.67
CA ASN A 310 -11.09 3.45 -9.72
C ASN A 310 -10.16 4.61 -10.07
N TRP A 311 -10.51 5.83 -9.65
CA TRP A 311 -9.82 7.05 -10.08
C TRP A 311 -8.75 7.47 -9.08
N PHE A 312 -9.04 7.42 -7.78
CA PHE A 312 -8.17 7.96 -6.73
C PHE A 312 -7.18 6.91 -6.24
N ARG A 313 -5.89 7.27 -6.22
CA ARG A 313 -4.81 6.32 -5.94
C ARG A 313 -3.94 6.75 -4.76
N LEU A 314 -3.34 5.76 -4.10
CA LEU A 314 -2.36 5.97 -3.04
C LEU A 314 -0.96 5.63 -3.55
N GLY A 315 -0.02 6.56 -3.41
CA GLY A 315 1.39 6.37 -3.70
C GLY A 315 2.23 6.35 -2.42
N ILE A 316 3.37 5.66 -2.46
CA ILE A 316 4.34 5.65 -1.37
C ILE A 316 5.77 5.74 -1.91
N ILE A 317 6.53 6.71 -1.38
CA ILE A 317 7.95 6.91 -1.64
C ILE A 317 8.69 6.56 -0.34
N PRO A 318 9.53 5.51 -0.34
CA PRO A 318 10.14 4.97 0.87
C PRO A 318 11.05 6.00 1.54
N SER A 319 10.73 6.32 2.79
CA SER A 319 11.59 7.08 3.68
C SER A 319 11.45 6.64 5.14
N GLY A 320 10.77 5.51 5.40
CA GLY A 320 10.59 4.95 6.73
C GLY A 320 11.81 4.17 7.20
N SER A 321 11.66 3.38 8.27
CA SER A 321 12.72 2.47 8.76
C SER A 321 12.50 1.02 8.35
N THR A 322 11.24 0.65 8.09
CA THR A 322 10.79 -0.70 7.72
C THR A 322 10.38 -0.76 6.25
N ASP A 323 9.53 0.17 5.82
CA ASP A 323 8.98 0.30 4.46
C ASP A 323 8.38 -1.02 3.95
N ALA A 324 7.61 -1.69 4.80
CA ALA A 324 7.08 -3.02 4.52
C ALA A 324 6.07 -3.01 3.36
N ILE A 325 5.26 -1.96 3.26
CA ILE A 325 4.32 -1.78 2.14
C ILE A 325 5.10 -1.61 0.83
N VAL A 326 6.14 -0.76 0.82
CA VAL A 326 6.97 -0.54 -0.37
C VAL A 326 7.65 -1.83 -0.80
N LEU A 327 8.32 -2.53 0.12
CA LEU A 327 9.02 -3.78 -0.20
C LEU A 327 8.08 -4.91 -0.62
N SER A 328 6.85 -4.94 -0.12
CA SER A 328 5.85 -5.93 -0.54
C SER A 328 5.21 -5.60 -1.89
N THR A 329 5.24 -4.33 -2.32
CA THR A 329 4.61 -3.86 -3.57
C THR A 329 5.63 -3.60 -4.69
N THR A 330 6.55 -2.65 -4.52
CA THR A 330 7.58 -2.29 -5.51
C THR A 330 8.74 -3.27 -5.51
N GLY A 331 8.97 -3.96 -4.39
CA GLY A 331 10.06 -4.93 -4.23
C GLY A 331 11.44 -4.32 -3.94
N GLU A 332 11.56 -3.00 -3.88
CA GLU A 332 12.83 -2.29 -3.69
C GLU A 332 12.62 -1.00 -2.88
N ARG A 333 13.54 -0.72 -1.96
CA ARG A 333 13.48 0.47 -1.10
C ARG A 333 14.24 1.65 -1.74
N ASP A 334 13.81 2.02 -2.94
CA ASP A 334 14.41 3.09 -3.73
C ASP A 334 13.39 4.21 -4.02
N PRO A 335 13.60 5.44 -3.50
CA PRO A 335 12.72 6.58 -3.75
C PRO A 335 12.51 6.88 -5.24
N VAL A 336 13.55 6.75 -6.06
CA VAL A 336 13.49 7.04 -7.50
C VAL A 336 12.60 6.04 -8.21
N THR A 337 12.77 4.74 -7.95
CA THR A 337 11.91 3.68 -8.48
C THR A 337 10.44 3.93 -8.11
N SER A 338 10.14 4.22 -6.84
CA SER A 338 8.77 4.55 -6.42
C SER A 338 8.20 5.77 -7.15
N ALA A 339 8.98 6.86 -7.26
CA ALA A 339 8.54 8.06 -7.95
C ALA A 339 8.24 7.80 -9.43
N LEU A 340 9.12 7.06 -10.13
CA LEU A 340 8.91 6.69 -11.53
C LEU A 340 7.68 5.81 -11.74
N LEU A 341 7.43 4.84 -10.85
CA LEU A 341 6.22 4.01 -10.90
C LEU A 341 4.95 4.85 -10.73
N ILE A 342 4.96 5.82 -9.81
CA ILE A 342 3.84 6.75 -9.58
C ILE A 342 3.61 7.62 -10.83
N ILE A 343 4.68 8.23 -11.37
CA ILE A 343 4.62 9.10 -12.56
C ILE A 343 4.08 8.35 -13.77
N LEU A 344 4.52 7.10 -13.97
CA LEU A 344 4.08 6.25 -15.07
C LEU A 344 2.68 5.65 -14.84
N GLY A 345 2.02 5.94 -13.72
CA GLY A 345 0.67 5.46 -13.44
C GLY A 345 0.58 3.95 -13.19
N ARG A 346 1.68 3.29 -12.79
CA ARG A 346 1.69 1.85 -12.56
C ARG A 346 0.80 1.54 -11.36
N ARG A 347 -0.19 0.66 -11.56
CA ARG A 347 -1.22 0.34 -10.57
C ARG A 347 -1.11 -1.09 -10.04
N ILE A 348 -1.53 -1.24 -8.80
CA ILE A 348 -1.61 -2.49 -8.05
C ILE A 348 -2.79 -2.37 -7.09
N SER A 349 -3.58 -3.44 -6.97
CA SER A 349 -4.60 -3.57 -5.95
C SER A 349 -3.99 -4.04 -4.63
N LEU A 350 -4.49 -3.52 -3.52
CA LEU A 350 -4.05 -3.84 -2.18
C LEU A 350 -5.26 -4.02 -1.27
N ASP A 351 -5.38 -5.17 -0.62
CA ASP A 351 -6.40 -5.43 0.40
C ASP A 351 -6.15 -4.57 1.63
N ILE A 352 -7.23 -4.17 2.32
CA ILE A 352 -7.19 -3.34 3.52
C ILE A 352 -7.99 -4.02 4.61
N ALA A 353 -7.39 -4.24 5.77
CA ALA A 353 -8.09 -4.79 6.93
C ALA A 353 -8.80 -3.67 7.70
N GLN A 354 -10.10 -3.85 7.97
CA GLN A 354 -10.84 -3.04 8.92
C GLN A 354 -10.72 -3.64 10.33
N VAL A 355 -10.35 -2.82 11.30
CA VAL A 355 -10.20 -3.17 12.71
C VAL A 355 -11.21 -2.37 13.51
N ALA A 356 -12.26 -3.03 13.99
CA ALA A 356 -13.29 -2.43 14.84
C ALA A 356 -13.05 -2.78 16.31
N ARG A 357 -12.96 -1.75 17.16
CA ARG A 357 -12.84 -1.89 18.61
C ARG A 357 -14.15 -1.48 19.29
N TRP A 358 -14.75 -2.42 19.98
CA TRP A 358 -15.90 -2.17 20.86
C TRP A 358 -15.41 -1.71 22.23
N LYS A 359 -15.98 -0.63 22.76
CA LYS A 359 -15.78 -0.21 24.16
C LYS A 359 -17.00 -0.65 24.97
N SER A 360 -16.78 -1.14 26.18
CA SER A 360 -17.87 -1.38 27.14
C SER A 360 -18.08 -0.09 27.93
N SER A 361 -19.04 0.75 27.52
CA SER A 361 -19.47 1.90 28.33
C SER A 361 -20.88 1.63 28.86
N PRO A 362 -21.17 1.89 30.15
CA PRO A 362 -22.50 1.67 30.73
C PRO A 362 -23.60 2.62 30.24
N SER A 363 -23.27 3.70 29.52
CA SER A 363 -24.19 4.86 29.40
C SER A 363 -24.37 5.49 28.00
N ALA A 364 -24.06 4.81 26.90
CA ALA A 364 -24.45 5.29 25.55
C ALA A 364 -24.48 4.14 24.53
N GLU A 365 -25.17 4.33 23.39
CA GLU A 365 -24.95 3.52 22.19
C GLU A 365 -23.47 3.65 21.78
N VAL A 366 -22.68 2.62 22.08
CA VAL A 366 -21.25 2.66 21.79
C VAL A 366 -21.00 2.20 20.35
N LEU A 367 -21.00 3.15 19.42
CA LEU A 367 -20.42 2.91 18.10
C LEU A 367 -18.96 2.46 18.24
N PRO A 368 -18.52 1.38 17.56
CA PRO A 368 -17.16 0.90 17.66
C PRO A 368 -16.19 1.92 17.07
N THR A 369 -14.99 2.01 17.65
CA THR A 369 -13.90 2.77 17.03
C THR A 369 -13.30 1.96 15.89
N VAL A 370 -13.39 2.45 14.66
CA VAL A 370 -12.85 1.78 13.47
C VAL A 370 -11.52 2.37 13.05
N ARG A 371 -10.58 1.49 12.70
CA ARG A 371 -9.29 1.81 12.06
C ARG A 371 -9.06 0.89 10.88
N TYR A 372 -8.21 1.32 9.96
CA TYR A 372 -7.81 0.54 8.79
C TYR A 372 -6.31 0.22 8.85
N ALA A 373 -5.93 -0.95 8.37
CA ALA A 373 -4.55 -1.42 8.31
C ALA A 373 -4.23 -2.00 6.92
N ALA A 374 -3.18 -1.46 6.29
CA ALA A 374 -2.72 -1.91 4.97
C ALA A 374 -1.69 -3.04 4.99
N SER A 375 -1.08 -3.31 6.15
CA SER A 375 0.03 -4.28 6.26
C SER A 375 -0.21 -5.34 7.32
N PHE A 376 -0.31 -4.92 8.58
CA PHE A 376 -0.37 -5.83 9.72
C PHE A 376 -1.12 -5.20 10.90
N ALA A 377 -1.96 -5.99 11.57
CA ALA A 377 -2.50 -5.67 12.88
C ALA A 377 -2.03 -6.72 13.89
N GLY A 378 -1.58 -6.29 15.08
CA GLY A 378 -0.96 -7.18 16.05
C GLY A 378 -1.33 -6.87 17.49
N TYR A 379 -1.43 -7.93 18.29
CA TYR A 379 -1.63 -7.93 19.73
C TYR A 379 -0.58 -8.83 20.42
N GLY A 380 -0.33 -8.61 21.71
CA GLY A 380 0.75 -9.25 22.45
C GLY A 380 2.12 -8.76 21.99
N PHE A 381 3.09 -9.65 21.84
CA PHE A 381 4.48 -9.31 21.47
C PHE A 381 4.57 -8.31 20.32
N TYR A 382 3.86 -8.53 19.21
CA TYR A 382 3.90 -7.62 18.06
C TYR A 382 3.42 -6.20 18.40
N GLY A 383 2.30 -6.08 19.12
CA GLY A 383 1.75 -4.78 19.51
C GLY A 383 2.63 -4.07 20.55
N GLU A 384 3.18 -4.83 21.50
CA GLU A 384 4.08 -4.27 22.53
C GLU A 384 5.40 -3.77 21.96
N VAL A 385 6.01 -4.50 21.03
CA VAL A 385 7.23 -4.05 20.36
C VAL A 385 7.00 -2.73 19.66
N ILE A 386 5.87 -2.58 18.94
CA ILE A 386 5.53 -1.31 18.31
C ILE A 386 5.34 -0.23 19.36
N ARG A 387 4.47 -0.45 20.36
CA ARG A 387 4.19 0.53 21.44
C ARG A 387 5.45 1.00 22.15
N GLU A 388 6.33 0.09 22.54
CA GLU A 388 7.57 0.44 23.23
C GLU A 388 8.56 1.15 22.29
N SER A 389 8.65 0.71 21.03
CA SER A 389 9.56 1.33 20.06
C SER A 389 9.25 2.78 19.72
N GLU A 390 7.99 3.22 19.92
CA GLU A 390 7.58 4.61 19.70
C GLU A 390 8.22 5.57 20.71
N LYS A 391 8.47 5.12 21.94
CA LYS A 391 9.18 5.92 22.97
C LYS A 391 10.63 6.23 22.59
N TYR A 392 11.22 5.39 21.72
CA TYR A 392 12.62 5.46 21.33
C TYR A 392 12.81 5.86 19.85
N ARG A 393 11.90 6.67 19.28
CA ARG A 393 12.02 7.18 17.89
C ARG A 393 13.38 7.82 17.58
N TRP A 394 13.99 8.48 18.57
CA TRP A 394 15.30 9.11 18.46
C TRP A 394 16.43 8.13 18.09
N MET A 395 16.29 6.83 18.39
CA MET A 395 17.27 5.80 18.04
C MET A 395 17.19 5.37 16.56
N GLY A 396 16.22 5.86 15.78
CA GLY A 396 15.98 5.41 14.42
C GLY A 396 15.69 3.90 14.35
N PRO A 397 16.11 3.17 13.29
CA PRO A 397 15.82 1.74 13.14
C PRO A 397 16.26 0.83 14.31
N ALA A 398 17.29 1.22 15.07
CA ALA A 398 17.79 0.45 16.20
C ALA A 398 16.75 0.30 17.35
N ARG A 399 15.78 1.22 17.42
CA ARG A 399 14.68 1.19 18.41
C ARG A 399 13.92 -0.12 18.45
N TYR A 400 13.79 -0.78 17.30
CA TYR A 400 13.08 -2.03 17.16
C TYR A 400 13.88 -3.21 17.71
N ASP A 401 15.22 -3.21 17.60
CA ASP A 401 16.05 -4.28 18.16
C ASP A 401 16.07 -4.14 19.69
N PHE A 402 16.20 -2.91 20.18
CA PHE A 402 16.14 -2.61 21.62
C PHE A 402 14.78 -2.99 22.22
N SER A 403 13.69 -2.46 21.65
CA SER A 403 12.33 -2.71 22.15
C SER A 403 11.92 -4.17 21.96
N GLY A 404 12.31 -4.77 20.82
CA GLY A 404 12.14 -6.18 20.52
C GLY A 404 12.79 -7.07 21.57
N THR A 405 14.05 -6.81 21.90
CA THR A 405 14.78 -7.56 22.94
C THR A 405 14.16 -7.36 24.31
N MET A 406 13.79 -6.14 24.67
CA MET A 406 13.16 -5.85 25.97
C MET A 406 11.82 -6.59 26.12
N VAL A 407 10.94 -6.51 25.11
CA VAL A 407 9.63 -7.19 25.14
C VAL A 407 9.82 -8.71 25.09
N PHE A 408 10.80 -9.20 24.32
CA PHE A 408 11.17 -10.62 24.27
C PHE A 408 11.58 -11.15 25.64
N LEU A 409 12.45 -10.43 26.38
CA LEU A 409 12.90 -10.83 27.70
C LEU A 409 11.77 -10.77 28.76
N LYS A 410 10.77 -9.89 28.58
CA LYS A 410 9.57 -9.88 29.43
C LYS A 410 8.68 -11.09 29.21
N HIS A 411 8.69 -11.67 28.00
CA HIS A 411 8.02 -12.92 27.62
C HIS A 411 6.59 -13.07 28.16
N ARG A 412 5.78 -12.03 28.00
CA ARG A 412 4.39 -12.03 28.51
C ARG A 412 3.47 -12.78 27.57
N SER A 413 2.61 -13.63 28.15
CA SER A 413 1.51 -14.29 27.43
C SER A 413 0.17 -13.78 27.94
N TYR A 414 -0.79 -13.68 27.03
CA TYR A 414 -2.11 -13.09 27.23
C TYR A 414 -3.18 -14.15 27.01
N GLU A 415 -4.12 -14.28 27.94
CA GLU A 415 -5.30 -15.09 27.66
C GLU A 415 -6.15 -14.39 26.61
N ALA A 416 -6.58 -15.11 25.58
CA ALA A 416 -7.49 -14.60 24.57
C ALA A 416 -8.41 -15.73 24.06
N LYS A 417 -9.58 -15.33 23.57
CA LYS A 417 -10.47 -16.17 22.78
C LYS A 417 -10.62 -15.52 21.41
N VAL A 418 -10.30 -16.29 20.39
CA VAL A 418 -10.14 -15.87 19.02
C VAL A 418 -11.18 -16.60 18.18
N ALA A 419 -11.98 -15.87 17.40
CA ALA A 419 -12.97 -16.43 16.47
C ALA A 419 -12.66 -16.01 15.04
N PHE A 420 -12.63 -16.96 14.12
CA PHE A 420 -12.41 -16.72 12.69
C PHE A 420 -13.28 -17.61 11.81
N LEU A 421 -13.45 -17.18 10.56
CA LEU A 421 -14.17 -17.91 9.52
C LEU A 421 -13.19 -18.77 8.73
N GLU A 422 -13.35 -20.08 8.75
CA GLU A 422 -12.55 -21.00 7.93
C GLU A 422 -13.30 -21.29 6.63
N ASN A 423 -12.66 -21.02 5.49
CA ASN A 423 -13.19 -21.44 4.19
C ASN A 423 -12.87 -22.93 4.01
N GLY A 424 -13.88 -23.73 3.68
CA GLY A 424 -13.79 -25.20 3.58
C GLY A 424 -12.77 -25.75 2.59
N ASN A 425 -12.08 -24.90 1.82
CA ASN A 425 -11.04 -25.28 0.86
C ASN A 425 -9.60 -25.27 1.43
N THR A 426 -9.41 -24.91 2.70
CA THR A 426 -8.10 -25.02 3.36
C THR A 426 -8.10 -26.25 4.27
N HIS A 427 -7.70 -27.40 3.74
CA HIS A 427 -7.39 -28.57 4.58
C HIS A 427 -6.21 -28.24 5.50
N SER A 428 -6.50 -27.90 6.74
CA SER A 428 -5.55 -27.90 7.85
C SER A 428 -5.29 -29.37 8.27
N PRO A 429 -4.04 -29.89 8.23
CA PRO A 429 -3.75 -31.29 8.50
C PRO A 429 -3.64 -31.55 10.01
N THR A 430 -4.70 -31.29 10.77
CA THR A 430 -4.65 -31.40 12.25
C THR A 430 -5.81 -32.18 12.88
N ALA A 431 -6.56 -32.97 12.11
CA ALA A 431 -7.65 -33.78 12.65
C ALA A 431 -7.61 -35.23 12.15
N LEU A 432 -6.54 -35.97 12.47
CA LEU A 432 -6.57 -37.44 12.55
C LEU A 432 -5.61 -37.89 13.66
N VAL A 433 -6.06 -37.77 14.91
CA VAL A 433 -5.59 -38.65 15.98
C VAL A 433 -6.79 -39.47 16.38
N GLU A 434 -6.89 -40.67 15.84
CA GLU A 434 -7.31 -41.85 16.61
C GLU A 434 -7.02 -43.14 15.83
N ASN A 435 -6.26 -44.02 16.50
CA ASN A 435 -6.20 -45.47 16.36
C ASN A 435 -5.64 -46.07 15.05
N VAL A 436 -4.35 -46.44 15.06
CA VAL A 436 -3.89 -47.83 14.84
C VAL A 436 -2.51 -48.02 15.51
N ALA A 437 -2.44 -48.96 16.44
CA ALA A 437 -1.19 -49.51 16.95
C ALA A 437 -0.59 -50.51 15.94
N ASN A 438 0.69 -50.31 15.56
CA ASN A 438 1.75 -51.33 15.41
C ASN A 438 2.81 -50.92 14.37
N GLY A 439 4.08 -51.01 14.79
CA GLY A 439 5.18 -51.50 13.95
C GLY A 439 5.77 -50.59 12.88
N VAL A 440 6.92 -49.99 13.20
CA VAL A 440 8.09 -49.78 12.33
C VAL A 440 7.84 -49.34 10.88
N GLN A 441 8.00 -48.03 10.59
CA GLN A 441 8.71 -47.58 9.38
C GLN A 441 9.10 -46.09 9.46
N THR A 442 10.41 -45.90 9.56
CA THR A 442 11.15 -44.66 9.34
C THR A 442 11.10 -44.27 7.85
N LEU A 443 11.11 -42.96 7.56
CA LEU A 443 11.38 -42.32 6.25
C LEU A 443 10.25 -42.28 5.21
N GLN A 444 9.21 -41.43 5.39
CA GLN A 444 8.44 -40.90 4.23
C GLN A 444 7.51 -39.69 4.49
N TYR A 445 7.78 -38.83 5.48
CA TYR A 445 6.87 -37.70 5.81
C TYR A 445 7.19 -36.36 5.10
N HIS A 446 7.95 -36.35 3.99
CA HIS A 446 8.44 -35.10 3.39
C HIS A 446 7.78 -34.67 2.06
N GLN A 447 6.73 -35.35 1.61
CA GLN A 447 6.06 -35.02 0.33
C GLN A 447 4.55 -34.91 0.52
N ASN A 448 4.06 -33.70 0.79
CA ASN A 448 2.74 -33.16 0.37
C ASN A 448 2.40 -31.88 1.15
N ARG A 449 3.21 -30.84 0.98
CA ARG A 449 2.76 -29.46 1.23
C ARG A 449 2.51 -28.80 -0.13
N PRO A 450 1.33 -28.21 -0.38
CA PRO A 450 1.06 -27.53 -1.64
C PRO A 450 2.13 -26.45 -1.87
N CYS A 451 2.56 -26.33 -3.14
CA CYS A 451 3.60 -25.38 -3.53
C CYS A 451 3.20 -23.96 -3.13
N ARG A 452 3.97 -23.32 -2.24
CA ARG A 452 3.72 -21.95 -1.78
C ARG A 452 3.89 -21.00 -2.95
N THR A 453 2.78 -20.44 -3.44
CA THR A 453 2.82 -19.45 -4.50
C THR A 453 3.15 -18.10 -3.89
N ILE A 454 4.37 -17.61 -4.11
CA ILE A 454 4.81 -16.31 -3.61
C ILE A 454 4.25 -15.22 -4.53
N CYS A 455 3.66 -14.18 -3.95
CA CYS A 455 3.21 -13.02 -4.70
C CYS A 455 4.40 -12.28 -5.34
N ARG A 456 4.37 -12.15 -6.68
CA ARG A 456 5.41 -11.50 -7.48
C ARG A 456 4.79 -10.49 -8.43
N THR A 457 5.64 -9.73 -9.12
CA THR A 457 5.19 -8.85 -10.20
C THR A 457 4.38 -9.64 -11.23
N ASN A 458 3.26 -9.08 -11.67
CA ASN A 458 2.31 -9.73 -12.57
C ASN A 458 1.65 -11.01 -12.02
N CYS A 459 1.53 -11.16 -10.70
CA CYS A 459 0.82 -12.28 -10.07
C CYS A 459 -0.60 -12.45 -10.66
N SER A 460 -0.90 -13.66 -11.16
CA SER A 460 -2.20 -14.00 -11.74
C SER A 460 -3.34 -14.00 -10.72
N ILE A 461 -3.07 -14.43 -9.48
CA ILE A 461 -4.05 -14.43 -8.38
C ILE A 461 -4.53 -13.00 -8.10
N CYS A 462 -3.59 -12.08 -7.86
CA CYS A 462 -3.94 -10.67 -7.58
C CYS A 462 -4.62 -9.98 -8.79
N LYS A 463 -4.27 -10.37 -10.02
CA LYS A 463 -4.89 -9.82 -11.23
C LYS A 463 -6.30 -10.36 -11.48
N GLY A 464 -6.55 -11.65 -11.20
CA GLY A 464 -7.84 -12.29 -11.43
C GLY A 464 -8.97 -11.70 -10.60
N THR A 465 -8.70 -11.30 -9.36
CA THR A 465 -9.69 -10.65 -8.48
C THR A 465 -10.14 -9.28 -9.02
N SER A 466 -9.22 -8.53 -9.65
CA SER A 466 -9.52 -7.19 -10.18
C SER A 466 -10.44 -7.18 -11.41
N THR A 467 -10.57 -8.31 -12.12
CA THR A 467 -11.41 -8.42 -13.33
C THR A 467 -12.82 -8.92 -13.03
N SER A 468 -13.04 -9.64 -11.93
CA SER A 468 -14.37 -10.14 -11.56
C SER A 468 -15.32 -9.08 -11.01
N GLU A 469 -14.83 -7.92 -10.58
CA GLU A 469 -15.66 -6.80 -10.10
C GLU A 469 -16.08 -5.83 -11.22
N GLN A 470 -15.53 -5.95 -12.43
CA GLN A 470 -15.79 -5.01 -13.55
C GLN A 470 -16.79 -5.53 -14.60
N ASN A 471 -17.21 -6.80 -14.53
CA ASN A 471 -18.10 -7.42 -15.53
C ASN A 471 -19.46 -7.86 -14.97
N SER A 472 -20.03 -7.14 -13.99
CA SER A 472 -21.38 -7.43 -13.48
C SER A 472 -22.42 -6.44 -13.98
N GLU A 473 -22.45 -6.20 -15.29
CA GLU A 473 -23.67 -5.83 -16.02
C GLU A 473 -23.65 -6.66 -17.31
N ASP A 474 -24.58 -7.61 -17.40
CA ASP A 474 -24.90 -8.46 -18.55
C ASP A 474 -23.78 -9.35 -19.13
N GLU A 475 -23.71 -10.62 -18.69
CA GLU A 475 -23.94 -11.77 -19.58
C GLU A 475 -23.97 -13.10 -18.82
N ASN A 476 -24.98 -13.89 -19.15
CA ASN A 476 -25.28 -15.21 -18.62
C ASN A 476 -24.33 -16.22 -19.28
N SER A 477 -23.28 -16.67 -18.59
CA SER A 477 -22.55 -17.88 -18.99
C SER A 477 -22.05 -18.70 -17.80
N ASP A 478 -22.42 -19.97 -17.88
CA ASP A 478 -22.32 -21.03 -16.90
C ASP A 478 -20.84 -21.47 -16.71
N SER A 479 -20.29 -21.26 -15.52
CA SER A 479 -19.11 -21.99 -15.04
C SER A 479 -19.04 -22.00 -13.50
N SER A 480 -19.65 -23.04 -12.92
CA SER A 480 -19.30 -23.66 -11.63
C SER A 480 -18.58 -22.80 -10.57
N ARG A 481 -19.25 -21.77 -10.04
CA ARG A 481 -19.03 -21.35 -8.65
C ARG A 481 -20.09 -22.03 -7.81
N THR A 482 -19.81 -23.24 -7.33
CA THR A 482 -20.56 -23.81 -6.21
C THR A 482 -20.50 -22.80 -5.05
N PRO A 483 -21.64 -22.27 -4.56
CA PRO A 483 -21.67 -21.47 -3.35
C PRO A 483 -21.06 -22.31 -2.23
N CYS A 484 -20.02 -21.81 -1.58
CA CYS A 484 -19.41 -22.52 -0.46
C CYS A 484 -20.47 -22.71 0.62
N GLU A 485 -20.75 -23.97 0.97
CA GLU A 485 -21.66 -24.37 2.04
C GLU A 485 -21.29 -23.64 3.33
N ASN A 486 -22.28 -22.97 3.94
CA ASN A 486 -22.28 -22.32 5.26
C ASN A 486 -20.90 -22.08 5.91
N PRO A 487 -20.38 -20.83 5.91
CA PRO A 487 -19.07 -20.57 6.48
C PRO A 487 -19.07 -20.87 7.99
N LYS A 488 -18.13 -21.74 8.42
CA LYS A 488 -18.09 -22.26 9.79
C LYS A 488 -17.18 -21.38 10.66
N TRP A 489 -17.73 -20.90 11.77
CA TRP A 489 -16.96 -20.24 12.81
C TRP A 489 -16.07 -21.26 13.53
N VAL A 490 -14.78 -20.95 13.57
CA VAL A 490 -13.76 -21.70 14.31
C VAL A 490 -13.27 -20.85 15.46
N TRP A 491 -13.11 -21.48 16.62
CA TRP A 491 -12.68 -20.83 17.85
C TRP A 491 -11.34 -21.38 18.31
N SER A 492 -10.39 -20.49 18.59
CA SER A 492 -9.14 -20.82 19.26
C SER A 492 -9.10 -20.08 20.60
N LYS A 493 -9.03 -20.82 21.71
CA LYS A 493 -8.88 -20.26 23.06
C LYS A 493 -7.53 -20.69 23.63
N GLY A 494 -6.89 -19.80 24.37
CA GLY A 494 -5.68 -20.13 25.12
C GLY A 494 -4.88 -18.91 25.54
N ARG A 495 -3.65 -19.18 25.98
CA ARG A 495 -2.64 -18.16 26.24
C ARG A 495 -1.78 -17.99 25.00
N PHE A 496 -1.67 -16.76 24.53
CA PHE A 496 -0.93 -16.39 23.34
C PHE A 496 0.18 -15.39 23.69
N LEU A 497 1.39 -15.62 23.18
CA LEU A 497 2.45 -14.63 23.18
C LEU A 497 2.13 -13.50 22.21
N SER A 498 1.51 -13.84 21.07
CA SER A 498 1.02 -12.86 20.12
C SER A 498 -0.11 -13.38 19.25
N VAL A 499 -0.93 -12.44 18.81
CA VAL A 499 -1.98 -12.63 17.80
C VAL A 499 -1.70 -11.61 16.71
N GLY A 500 -1.55 -12.07 15.48
CA GLY A 500 -1.18 -11.26 14.32
C GLY A 500 -2.15 -11.47 13.17
N ALA A 501 -2.44 -10.40 12.44
CA ALA A 501 -3.27 -10.40 11.25
C ALA A 501 -2.50 -9.69 10.14
N ALA A 502 -1.94 -10.47 9.22
CA ALA A 502 -1.15 -9.99 8.10
C ALA A 502 -2.01 -9.88 6.84
N VAL A 503 -2.06 -8.68 6.27
CA VAL A 503 -2.77 -8.37 5.01
C VAL A 503 -1.85 -8.62 3.82
N ILE A 504 -0.56 -8.39 4.01
CA ILE A 504 0.50 -8.62 3.02
C ILE A 504 1.60 -9.45 3.66
N SER A 505 2.62 -9.82 2.88
CA SER A 505 3.76 -10.59 3.40
C SER A 505 4.55 -9.88 4.51
N CYS A 506 4.49 -8.55 4.58
CA CYS A 506 5.19 -7.71 5.57
C CYS A 506 6.72 -7.81 5.48
N ARG A 507 7.22 -7.96 4.25
CA ARG A 507 8.66 -8.05 3.95
C ARG A 507 9.39 -6.79 4.37
N ASN A 508 10.55 -6.94 5.01
CA ASN A 508 11.42 -5.83 5.40
C ASN A 508 12.88 -6.27 5.47
N GLU A 509 13.81 -5.35 5.76
CA GLU A 509 15.25 -5.65 5.82
C GLU A 509 15.61 -6.76 6.82
N ARG A 510 14.84 -6.89 7.91
CA ARG A 510 15.05 -7.94 8.93
C ARG A 510 14.24 -9.20 8.69
N ALA A 511 13.14 -9.11 7.95
CA ALA A 511 12.32 -10.25 7.54
C ALA A 511 12.22 -10.29 6.01
N PRO A 512 13.23 -10.85 5.31
CA PRO A 512 13.33 -10.75 3.85
C PRO A 512 12.18 -11.42 3.08
N ASP A 513 11.63 -12.50 3.64
CA ASP A 513 10.44 -13.20 3.12
C ASP A 513 9.16 -12.77 3.84
N GLY A 514 9.28 -11.89 4.84
CA GLY A 514 8.18 -11.35 5.62
C GLY A 514 7.68 -12.31 6.70
N LEU A 515 6.54 -11.96 7.31
CA LEU A 515 5.86 -12.81 8.28
C LEU A 515 5.14 -13.98 7.60
N VAL A 516 4.59 -13.73 6.41
CA VAL A 516 3.82 -14.71 5.64
C VAL A 516 4.20 -14.60 4.17
N ALA A 517 5.14 -15.43 3.72
CA ALA A 517 5.78 -15.30 2.40
C ALA A 517 4.82 -15.51 1.22
N ASP A 518 3.74 -16.26 1.43
CA ASP A 518 2.70 -16.59 0.46
C ASP A 518 1.46 -15.69 0.56
N ALA A 519 1.53 -14.60 1.35
CA ALA A 519 0.47 -13.60 1.37
C ALA A 519 0.44 -12.82 0.04
N HIS A 520 -0.72 -12.81 -0.59
CA HIS A 520 -1.00 -12.04 -1.79
C HIS A 520 -1.44 -10.62 -1.43
N LEU A 521 -1.38 -9.72 -2.42
CA LEU A 521 -1.67 -8.31 -2.19
C LEU A 521 -3.15 -7.99 -2.32
N SER A 522 -3.91 -8.77 -3.10
CA SER A 522 -5.32 -8.50 -3.41
C SER A 522 -6.11 -9.79 -3.70
N ASP A 523 -5.99 -10.78 -2.83
CA ASP A 523 -6.72 -12.04 -2.95
C ASP A 523 -7.97 -12.10 -2.05
N GLY A 524 -8.23 -11.04 -1.28
CA GLY A 524 -9.36 -10.92 -0.36
C GLY A 524 -9.16 -11.71 0.94
N PHE A 525 -7.95 -12.17 1.23
CA PHE A 525 -7.67 -12.96 2.43
C PHE A 525 -6.77 -12.24 3.43
N LEU A 526 -6.99 -12.56 4.69
CA LEU A 526 -6.16 -12.16 5.81
C LEU A 526 -5.43 -13.40 6.34
N HIS A 527 -4.14 -13.26 6.63
CA HIS A 527 -3.35 -14.33 7.22
C HIS A 527 -3.28 -14.14 8.74
N LEU A 528 -4.03 -14.97 9.46
CA LEU A 528 -4.08 -15.00 10.92
C LEU A 528 -2.93 -15.85 11.47
N LEU A 529 -2.17 -15.28 12.40
CA LEU A 529 -1.05 -15.89 13.10
C LEU A 529 -1.34 -15.92 14.59
N LEU A 530 -1.50 -17.11 15.17
CA LEU A 530 -1.71 -17.30 16.60
C LEU A 530 -0.48 -17.99 17.19
N ILE A 531 0.31 -17.27 17.98
CA ILE A 531 1.50 -17.81 18.63
C ILE A 531 1.15 -18.14 20.07
N ARG A 532 0.98 -19.42 20.37
CA ARG A 532 0.71 -19.90 21.73
C ARG A 532 1.90 -19.72 22.65
N ASP A 533 1.61 -19.70 23.94
CA ASP A 533 2.63 -19.69 24.99
C ASP A 533 3.60 -20.86 24.82
N CYS A 534 4.89 -20.54 24.81
CA CYS A 534 5.98 -21.51 24.61
C CYS A 534 7.25 -21.05 25.35
N PRO A 535 8.19 -21.95 25.66
CA PRO A 535 9.42 -21.57 26.35
C PRO A 535 10.28 -20.59 25.53
N LEU A 536 10.94 -19.67 26.22
CA LEU A 536 11.74 -18.59 25.64
C LEU A 536 12.72 -19.03 24.53
N PRO A 537 13.48 -20.15 24.66
CA PRO A 537 14.40 -20.58 23.60
C PRO A 537 13.68 -20.98 22.30
N PHE A 538 12.50 -21.61 22.39
CA PHE A 538 11.71 -21.97 21.23
C PHE A 538 11.13 -20.73 20.55
N TYR A 539 10.69 -19.74 21.34
CA TYR A 539 10.22 -18.48 20.79
C TYR A 539 11.34 -17.71 20.09
N LEU A 540 12.55 -17.67 20.68
CA LEU A 540 13.72 -17.09 20.02
C LEU A 540 14.01 -17.81 18.71
N TRP A 541 14.03 -19.14 18.74
CA TRP A 541 14.28 -19.94 17.54
C TRP A 541 13.26 -19.62 16.44
N HIS A 542 11.97 -19.48 16.79
CA HIS A 542 10.93 -19.01 15.88
C HIS A 542 11.22 -17.60 15.33
N LEU A 543 11.55 -16.62 16.17
CA LEU A 543 11.90 -15.27 15.72
C LEU A 543 13.11 -15.26 14.77
N THR A 544 14.12 -16.11 15.01
CA THR A 544 15.26 -16.26 14.10
C THR A 544 14.93 -16.91 12.76
N GLN A 545 13.77 -17.55 12.62
CA GLN A 545 13.35 -18.05 11.30
C GLN A 545 12.96 -16.90 10.39
N PHE A 546 12.32 -15.84 10.90
CA PHE A 546 11.96 -14.69 10.05
C PHE A 546 13.18 -13.98 9.44
N THR A 547 14.36 -14.06 10.07
CA THR A 547 15.58 -13.41 9.57
C THR A 547 16.28 -14.18 8.45
N LYS A 548 15.90 -15.44 8.23
CA LYS A 548 16.47 -16.32 7.21
C LYS A 548 15.58 -16.33 5.97
N LYS A 549 16.19 -16.36 4.79
CA LYS A 549 15.46 -16.58 3.53
C LYS A 549 15.17 -18.08 3.33
N GLY A 550 13.99 -18.41 2.83
CA GLY A 550 13.54 -19.77 2.55
C GLY A 550 13.19 -20.60 3.80
N SER A 551 13.17 -19.98 4.97
CA SER A 551 12.72 -20.62 6.21
C SER A 551 11.19 -20.72 6.25
N ASP A 552 10.68 -21.58 7.13
CA ASP A 552 9.26 -21.66 7.41
C ASP A 552 8.96 -21.36 8.88
N PRO A 553 8.74 -20.07 9.23
CA PRO A 553 8.38 -19.70 10.60
C PRO A 553 7.02 -20.27 11.03
N LEU A 554 6.19 -20.72 10.09
CA LEU A 554 4.85 -21.24 10.36
C LEU A 554 4.83 -22.75 10.66
N SER A 555 6.00 -23.41 10.67
CA SER A 555 6.12 -24.87 10.89
C SER A 555 6.08 -25.30 12.36
N PHE A 556 6.15 -24.37 13.30
CA PHE A 556 6.28 -24.69 14.72
C PHE A 556 4.94 -25.14 15.31
N LYS A 557 4.97 -26.14 16.21
CA LYS A 557 3.77 -26.68 16.86
C LYS A 557 2.96 -25.67 17.68
N PHE A 558 3.60 -24.60 18.15
CA PHE A 558 2.95 -23.53 18.92
C PHE A 558 2.47 -22.36 18.04
N VAL A 559 2.62 -22.45 16.72
CA VAL A 559 2.17 -21.44 15.76
C VAL A 559 0.99 -22.00 14.98
N GLU A 560 -0.16 -21.34 15.10
CA GLU A 560 -1.33 -21.62 14.28
C GLU A 560 -1.40 -20.57 13.15
N HIS A 561 -1.53 -21.03 11.91
CA HIS A 561 -1.67 -20.16 10.74
C HIS A 561 -2.97 -20.50 10.02
N HIS A 562 -3.82 -19.49 9.83
CA HIS A 562 -5.07 -19.61 9.10
C HIS A 562 -5.17 -18.52 8.03
N LYS A 563 -5.59 -18.90 6.82
CA LYS A 563 -5.93 -17.96 5.74
C LYS A 563 -7.44 -17.78 5.73
N VAL A 564 -7.94 -16.58 6.06
CA VAL A 564 -9.35 -16.32 6.36
C VAL A 564 -9.91 -15.22 5.45
N SER A 565 -11.15 -15.36 4.95
CA SER A 565 -11.70 -14.42 3.96
C SER A 565 -12.62 -13.33 4.53
N PHE A 566 -13.02 -13.34 5.80
CA PHE A 566 -13.81 -12.24 6.40
C PHE A 566 -13.89 -12.34 7.94
N SER A 567 -14.23 -11.21 8.57
CA SER A 567 -14.40 -10.87 10.00
C SER A 567 -13.82 -11.79 11.08
N PHE A 568 -12.89 -11.21 11.85
CA PHE A 568 -12.25 -11.80 13.02
C PHE A 568 -12.68 -11.08 14.30
N LEU A 569 -13.04 -11.81 15.35
CA LEU A 569 -13.35 -11.24 16.66
C LEU A 569 -12.34 -11.77 17.69
N ILE A 570 -11.50 -10.88 18.21
CA ILE A 570 -10.66 -11.16 19.39
C ILE A 570 -11.43 -10.73 20.62
N PHE A 571 -11.72 -11.68 21.47
CA PHE A 571 -12.11 -11.43 22.85
C PHE A 571 -10.85 -11.52 23.69
N LEU A 572 -10.44 -10.38 24.25
CA LEU A 572 -9.49 -10.36 25.34
C LEU A 572 -10.31 -10.42 26.63
N PRO A 573 -10.26 -11.51 27.42
CA PRO A 573 -10.82 -11.47 28.76
C PRO A 573 -10.22 -10.29 29.51
N PHE A 574 -11.09 -9.43 30.04
CA PHE A 574 -10.75 -8.59 31.18
C PHE A 574 -10.43 -9.56 32.33
N THR A 575 -9.16 -9.90 32.52
CA THR A 575 -8.72 -10.34 33.84
C THR A 575 -8.76 -9.11 34.74
N PHE A 576 -9.79 -9.14 35.59
CA PHE A 576 -10.22 -8.25 36.67
C PHE A 576 -9.14 -7.53 37.49
N MET A 577 -9.58 -6.35 37.95
CA MET A 577 -9.20 -5.57 39.16
C MET A 577 -7.85 -4.87 39.20
#